data_AF-A0A2W4LYE7-F1
#
_entry.id   AF-A0A2W4LYE7-F1
#
_cell.length_a   1.000
_cell.length_b   1.000
_cell.length_c   1.000
_cell.angle_alpha   90.00
_cell.angle_beta   90.00
_cell.angle_gamma   90.00
#
_symmetry.space_group_name_H-M   'P 1'
#
loop_
_entity.id
_entity.type
_entity.pdbx_description
1 polymer ?
#
loop_
_entity_poly.entity_id
_entity_poly.type
_entity_poly.pdbx_seq_one_letter_code
_entity_poly.pdbx_strand_id
1 'polypeptide(L)'
;PPAFPLQTEVGPAGAGDTFAGALMGYLASQRDLDQSTLRRAVMIAATVASFCIEDVGPHRVRQLTLPDVAARLEELRALVRV
;
A
#
# COMPACT_ATOMS: atom_id res chain seq x y z
N PRO A 1 4.05 12.46 1.00
CA PRO A 1 4.79 11.21 0.67
C PRO A 1 5.06 11.19 -0.83
N PRO A 2 6.14 10.54 -1.30
CA PRO A 2 6.39 10.42 -2.74
C PRO A 2 5.24 9.63 -3.40
N ALA A 3 4.75 10.13 -4.53
CA ALA A 3 3.68 9.50 -5.30
C ALA A 3 4.28 8.46 -6.24
N PHE A 4 3.74 7.24 -6.23
CA PHE A 4 4.16 6.17 -7.15
C PHE A 4 3.60 6.48 -8.55
N PRO A 5 4.42 6.58 -9.61
CA PRO A 5 3.93 6.86 -10.95
C PRO A 5 3.21 5.63 -11.51
N LEU A 6 1.93 5.77 -11.82
CA LEU A 6 1.09 4.71 -12.39
C LEU A 6 0.83 4.95 -13.87
N GLN A 7 0.88 3.87 -14.67
CA GLN A 7 0.65 3.94 -16.11
C GLN A 7 -0.83 4.01 -16.51
N THR A 8 -1.77 3.74 -15.60
CA THR A 8 -3.22 3.78 -15.88
C THR A 8 -3.97 4.14 -14.60
N GLU A 9 -4.50 5.36 -14.52
CA GLU A 9 -5.34 5.81 -13.42
C GLU A 9 -6.80 5.56 -13.77
N VAL A 10 -7.47 4.68 -13.03
CA VAL A 10 -8.88 4.34 -13.28
C VAL A 10 -9.86 5.12 -12.37
N GLY A 11 -9.33 5.84 -11.39
CA GLY A 11 -10.06 6.81 -10.55
C GLY A 11 -9.71 6.70 -9.05
N PRO A 12 -9.80 7.79 -8.26
CA PRO A 12 -9.34 7.84 -6.87
C PRO A 12 -10.28 7.17 -5.84
N ALA A 13 -11.43 6.65 -6.29
CA ALA A 13 -12.45 6.12 -5.38
C ALA A 13 -11.94 4.87 -4.64
N GLY A 14 -11.92 4.92 -3.30
CA GLY A 14 -11.53 3.79 -2.45
C GLY A 14 -10.04 3.69 -2.11
N ALA A 15 -9.18 4.55 -2.67
CA ALA A 15 -7.75 4.57 -2.34
C ALA A 15 -7.50 4.96 -0.87
N GLY A 16 -8.28 5.93 -0.35
CA GLY A 16 -8.22 6.37 1.04
C GLY A 16 -8.68 5.29 2.03
N ASP A 17 -9.80 4.62 1.75
CA ASP A 17 -10.31 3.54 2.59
C ASP A 17 -9.39 2.32 2.55
N THR A 18 -8.80 2.03 1.39
CA THR A 18 -7.80 0.97 1.22
C THR A 18 -6.52 1.29 2.01
N PHE A 19 -6.06 2.55 1.98
CA PHE A 19 -4.93 2.99 2.80
C PHE A 19 -5.25 2.82 4.28
N ALA A 20 -6.40 3.30 4.75
CA ALA A 20 -6.80 3.21 6.15
C ALA A 20 -6.96 1.74 6.61
N GLY A 21 -7.59 0.90 5.78
CA GLY A 21 -7.75 -0.53 6.06
C GLY A 21 -6.42 -1.28 6.12
N ALA A 22 -5.51 -1.03 5.18
CA ALA A 22 -4.19 -1.64 5.18
C ALA A 22 -3.32 -1.16 6.34
N LEU A 23 -3.40 0.13 6.69
CA LEU A 23 -2.70 0.70 7.85
C LEU A 23 -3.19 0.06 9.15
N MET A 24 -4.50 0.07 9.39
CA MET A 24 -5.08 -0.51 10.60
C MET A 24 -4.87 -2.02 10.68
N GLY A 25 -5.02 -2.75 9.55
CA GLY A 25 -4.78 -4.19 9.49
C GLY A 25 -3.32 -4.54 9.82
N TYR A 26 -2.36 -3.78 9.29
CA TYR A 26 -0.96 -3.98 9.64
C TYR A 26 -0.70 -3.67 11.11
N LEU A 27 -1.15 -2.53 11.63
CA LEU A 27 -0.93 -2.17 13.04
C LEU A 27 -1.58 -3.19 14.00
N ALA A 28 -2.77 -3.69 13.69
CA ALA A 28 -3.45 -4.72 14.47
C ALA A 28 -2.69 -6.07 14.48
N SER A 29 -1.86 -6.34 13.47
CA SER A 29 -1.01 -7.54 13.42
C SER A 29 0.28 -7.45 14.23
N GLN A 30 0.64 -6.25 14.70
CA GLN A 30 1.89 -6.01 15.43
C GLN A 30 1.65 -6.00 16.94
N ARG A 31 2.65 -6.48 17.69
CA ARG A 31 2.60 -6.50 19.16
C ARG A 31 2.98 -5.16 19.78
N ASP A 32 3.87 -4.41 19.12
CA ASP A 32 4.39 -3.14 19.58
C ASP A 32 4.16 -2.06 18.52
N LEU A 33 3.83 -0.84 18.95
CA LEU A 33 3.55 0.31 18.09
C LEU A 33 4.68 1.34 18.18
N ASP A 34 5.91 0.88 17.94
CA ASP A 34 7.08 1.74 17.93
C ASP A 34 7.18 2.55 16.62
N GLN A 35 8.11 3.50 16.59
CA GLN A 35 8.30 4.38 15.42
C GLN A 35 8.66 3.59 14.15
N SER A 36 9.37 2.47 14.30
CA SER A 36 9.74 1.61 13.17
C SER A 36 8.52 0.89 12.59
N THR A 37 7.64 0.39 13.46
CA THR A 37 6.37 -0.25 13.09
C THR A 37 5.45 0.72 12.39
N LEU A 38 5.29 1.95 12.91
CA LEU A 38 4.48 2.98 12.27
C LEU A 38 4.99 3.32 10.86
N ARG A 39 6.31 3.47 10.72
CA ARG A 39 6.94 3.78 9.42
C ARG A 39 6.71 2.65 8.42
N ARG A 40 6.77 1.39 8.87
CA ARG A 40 6.51 0.21 8.04
C ARG A 40 5.03 0.08 7.67
N ALA A 41 4.13 0.39 8.60
CA ALA A 41 2.69 0.40 8.39
C ALA A 41 2.29 1.41 7.29
N VAL A 42 2.85 2.63 7.33
CA VAL A 42 2.60 3.66 6.32
C VAL A 42 3.09 3.22 4.93
N MET A 43 4.26 2.58 4.84
CA MET A 43 4.76 2.07 3.55
C MET A 43 3.86 0.97 2.99
N ILE A 44 3.42 0.02 3.82
CA ILE A 44 2.52 -1.06 3.41
C ILE A 44 1.16 -0.48 2.99
N ALA A 45 0.61 0.46 3.76
CA ALA A 45 -0.65 1.11 3.43
C ALA A 45 -0.58 1.85 2.08
N ALA A 46 0.50 2.59 1.83
CA ALA A 46 0.73 3.26 0.54
C ALA A 46 0.87 2.26 -0.61
N THR A 47 1.55 1.13 -0.37
CA THR A 47 1.70 0.04 -1.33
C THR A 47 0.34 -0.54 -1.72
N VAL A 48 -0.49 -0.90 -0.73
CA VAL A 48 -1.81 -1.50 -0.98
C VAL A 48 -2.76 -0.49 -1.64
N ALA A 49 -2.72 0.78 -1.22
CA ALA A 49 -3.49 1.84 -1.85
C ALA A 49 -3.10 2.07 -3.32
N SER A 50 -1.82 1.91 -3.68
CA SER A 50 -1.36 2.03 -5.08
C SER A 50 -1.99 0.99 -6.01
N PHE A 51 -2.31 -0.21 -5.51
CA PHE A 51 -3.02 -1.21 -6.29
C PHE A 51 -4.51 -0.90 -6.48
N CYS A 52 -5.11 -0.07 -5.61
CA CYS A 52 -6.51 0.31 -5.69
C CYS A 52 -6.80 1.30 -6.82
N ILE A 53 -5.78 2.02 -7.29
CA ILE A 53 -5.88 3.02 -8.36
C ILE A 53 -5.44 2.48 -9.73
N GLU A 54 -4.87 1.26 -9.76
CA GLU A 54 -4.44 0.54 -10.97
C GLU A 54 -5.56 -0.25 -11.68
N ASP A 55 -6.74 -0.43 -11.07
CA ASP A 55 -7.80 -1.26 -11.65
C ASP A 55 -9.21 -0.82 -11.19
N VAL A 56 -10.25 -1.09 -11.97
CA VAL A 56 -11.64 -0.72 -11.64
C VAL A 56 -12.12 -1.58 -10.46
N GLY A 57 -12.19 -0.99 -9.26
CA GLY A 57 -12.79 -1.61 -8.09
C GLY A 57 -11.90 -2.65 -7.39
N PRO A 58 -12.41 -3.36 -6.36
CA PRO A 58 -11.60 -4.18 -5.44
C PRO A 58 -11.07 -5.48 -6.05
N HIS A 59 -11.15 -5.67 -7.38
CA HIS A 59 -10.76 -6.91 -8.06
C HIS A 59 -9.27 -7.22 -7.89
N ARG A 60 -8.40 -6.22 -8.09
CA ARG A 60 -6.95 -6.33 -7.82
C ARG A 60 -6.67 -6.66 -6.35
N VAL A 61 -7.34 -5.97 -5.42
CA VAL A 61 -7.10 -6.16 -3.99
C VAL A 61 -7.51 -7.57 -3.52
N ARG A 62 -8.55 -8.15 -4.11
CA ARG A 62 -8.99 -9.53 -3.82
C ARG A 62 -8.04 -10.61 -4.35
N GLN A 63 -7.20 -10.30 -5.33
CA GLN A 63 -6.24 -11.23 -5.93
C GLN A 63 -4.82 -11.03 -5.40
N LEU A 64 -4.58 -10.04 -4.53
CA LEU A 64 -3.26 -9.75 -3.97
C LEU A 64 -2.76 -10.91 -3.10
N THR A 65 -1.57 -11.39 -3.43
CA THR A 65 -0.82 -12.33 -2.59
C THR A 65 0.26 -11.60 -1.79
N LEU A 66 0.73 -12.19 -0.68
CA LEU A 66 1.84 -11.63 0.09
C LEU A 66 3.12 -11.41 -0.75
N PRO A 67 3.50 -12.29 -1.69
CA PRO A 67 4.57 -12.03 -2.65
C PRO A 67 4.40 -10.75 -3.48
N ASP A 68 3.18 -10.43 -3.94
CA ASP A 68 2.93 -9.24 -4.76
C ASP A 68 3.15 -7.96 -3.95
N VAL A 69 2.69 -7.96 -2.68
CA VAL A 69 2.91 -6.84 -1.75
C VAL A 69 4.40 -6.68 -1.45
N ALA A 70 5.14 -7.78 -1.30
CA ALA A 70 6.58 -7.73 -1.07
C ALA A 70 7.34 -7.16 -2.28
N ALA A 71 7.00 -7.58 -3.50
CA ALA A 71 7.62 -7.08 -4.72
C ALA A 71 7.40 -5.57 -4.91
N ARG A 72 6.16 -5.10 -4.72
CA ARG A 72 5.85 -3.67 -4.85
C ARG A 72 6.47 -2.82 -3.74
N LEU A 73 6.61 -3.37 -2.54
CA LEU A 73 7.30 -2.69 -1.44
C LEU A 73 8.77 -2.44 -1.78
N GLU A 74 9.44 -3.36 -2.49
CA GLU A 74 10.81 -3.17 -2.96
C GLU A 74 10.90 -2.09 -4.06
N GLU A 75 9.96 -2.05 -5.00
CA GLU A 75 9.87 -0.98 -6.01
C GLU A 75 9.67 0.41 -5.36
N LEU A 76 8.78 0.49 -4.36
CA LEU A 76 8.56 1.72 -3.60
C LEU A 76 9.82 2.14 -2.82
N ARG A 77 10.52 1.20 -2.18
CA ARG A 77 11.80 1.48 -1.50
C ARG A 77 12.86 2.00 -2.46
N ALA A 78 12.90 1.49 -3.69
CA ALA A 78 13.81 1.98 -4.73
C ALA A 78 13.49 3.42 -5.15
N LEU A 79 12.20 3.78 -5.22
CA LEU A 79 11.75 5.14 -5.57
C LEU A 79 11.95 6.18 -4.44
N VAL A 80 11.92 5.74 -3.17
CA VAL A 80 12.12 6.63 -2.01
C VAL A 80 13.59 6.86 -1.68
N ARG A 81 14.53 6.05 -2.20
CA ARG A 81 15.97 6.33 -2.14
C ARG A 81 16.34 7.39 -3.19
N VAL A 82 16.13 8.65 -2.84
CA VAL A 82 16.78 9.82 -3.45
C VAL A 82 17.63 10.49 -2.38
#